data_AF-A0AAJ6NFP1-F1
#
_entry.id   AF-A0AAJ6NFP1-F1
#
_cell.length_a   1.000
_cell.length_b   1.000
_cell.length_c   1.000
_cell.angle_alpha   90.00
_cell.angle_beta   90.00
_cell.angle_gamma   90.00
#
_symmetry.space_group_name_H-M   'P 1'
#
loop_
_entity.id
_entity.type
_entity.pdbx_description
1 polymer ?
#
loop_
_entity_poly.entity_id
_entity_poly.type
_entity_poly.pdbx_seq_one_letter_code
_entity_poly.pdbx_strand_id
1 'polypeptide(L)'
;DGKDGSIGLSGKDGITVKGKDGENGVTIKGEDGANGTNGVIGLNGHDGIDGKPAKDVSADIKVVNGRPGVDGKDGDSLTRIIYEDEGGETHTVATMDDGLVFKGDVGDKVTRKLNDTLNIKGGVTAANKLTDNNIGVINDGKNGLAIKLAKELTGISSITNTAGGGKLTLSETENSVSVNGGRITNVGDATADTDA
;
A
#
# COMPACT_ATOMS: atom_id res chain seq x y z
N ASP A 1 58.11 12.53 19.13
CA ASP A 1 57.26 13.36 19.99
C ASP A 1 56.24 14.10 19.14
N GLY A 2 55.04 13.52 19.01
CA GLY A 2 53.92 14.19 18.36
C GLY A 2 53.33 15.20 19.32
N LYS A 3 53.20 16.47 18.92
CA LYS A 3 52.50 17.48 19.73
C LYS A 3 51.00 17.19 19.68
N ASP A 4 50.35 17.24 20.83
CA ASP A 4 48.89 17.15 20.93
C ASP A 4 48.25 18.24 20.06
N GLY A 5 47.44 17.83 19.09
CA GLY A 5 46.56 18.74 18.37
C GLY A 5 45.41 19.14 19.28
N SER A 6 45.32 20.43 19.64
CA SER A 6 44.16 20.95 20.36
C SER A 6 43.08 21.39 19.37
N ILE A 7 41.85 20.92 19.58
CA ILE A 7 40.67 21.43 18.88
C ILE A 7 40.23 22.71 19.60
N GLY A 8 40.33 23.86 18.92
CA GLY A 8 39.87 25.14 19.44
C GLY A 8 38.34 25.18 19.49
N LEU A 9 37.75 25.07 20.67
CA LEU A 9 36.30 25.18 20.91
C LEU A 9 35.99 26.51 21.61
N SER A 10 35.95 27.61 20.86
CA SER A 10 35.42 28.87 21.39
C SER A 10 34.66 29.64 20.32
N GLY A 11 33.35 29.70 20.48
CA GLY A 11 32.42 30.42 19.61
C GLY A 11 31.00 29.91 19.83
N LYS A 12 30.01 30.76 19.56
CA LYS A 12 28.58 30.40 19.46
C LYS A 12 28.34 29.42 18.29
N ASP A 13 29.33 29.36 17.40
CA ASP A 13 29.29 28.78 16.06
C ASP A 13 30.15 27.47 15.97
N GLY A 14 30.49 26.82 17.10
CA GLY A 14 31.44 25.69 17.16
C GLY A 14 30.86 24.29 17.46
N ILE A 15 31.47 23.22 16.93
CA ILE A 15 31.15 21.81 17.22
C ILE A 15 31.37 21.52 18.71
N THR A 16 30.32 21.19 19.48
CA THR A 16 30.46 20.86 20.91
C THR A 16 30.40 19.36 21.15
N VAL A 17 31.52 18.73 21.50
CA VAL A 17 31.56 17.31 21.89
C VAL A 17 31.27 17.20 23.39
N LYS A 18 30.00 17.16 23.78
CA LYS A 18 29.58 16.84 25.15
C LYS A 18 28.58 15.68 25.12
N GLY A 19 29.07 14.47 25.41
CA GLY A 19 28.19 13.41 25.87
C GLY A 19 27.55 13.85 27.19
N LYS A 20 26.22 13.94 27.25
CA LYS A 20 25.52 14.05 28.53
C LYS A 20 25.77 12.73 29.28
N ASP A 21 26.31 12.82 30.49
CA ASP A 21 26.43 11.70 31.43
C ASP A 21 27.34 10.53 31.00
N GLY A 22 28.45 10.82 30.30
CA GLY A 22 29.52 9.83 30.07
C GLY A 22 29.23 8.79 28.98
N GLU A 23 28.21 9.01 28.16
CA GLU A 23 27.98 8.19 26.96
C GLU A 23 28.78 8.70 25.75
N ASN A 24 29.25 7.76 24.92
CA ASN A 24 29.96 8.07 23.68
C ASN A 24 29.00 8.76 22.68
N GLY A 25 29.19 10.06 22.45
CA GLY A 25 28.38 10.80 21.46
C GLY A 25 28.99 12.13 21.02
N VAL A 26 28.84 12.45 19.73
CA VAL A 26 29.18 13.76 19.14
C VAL A 26 27.86 14.51 18.90
N THR A 27 27.72 15.72 19.44
CA THR A 27 26.56 16.59 19.17
C THR A 27 26.97 17.72 18.24
N ILE A 28 26.47 17.72 17.01
CA ILE A 28 26.63 18.83 16.06
C ILE A 28 25.31 19.61 16.07
N LYS A 29 25.34 20.85 16.57
CA LYS A 29 24.23 21.79 16.41
C LYS A 29 24.47 22.58 15.13
N GLY A 30 23.58 22.47 14.15
CA GLY A 30 23.49 23.50 13.11
C GLY A 30 22.86 24.75 13.72
N GLU A 31 23.41 25.93 13.46
CA GLU A 31 22.69 27.18 13.73
C GLU A 31 21.43 27.25 12.86
N ASP A 32 20.40 27.95 13.32
CA ASP A 32 19.21 28.20 12.51
C ASP A 32 19.62 28.93 11.22
N GLY A 33 19.11 28.48 10.08
CA GLY A 33 19.29 29.21 8.82
C GLY A 33 18.64 30.60 8.92
N ALA A 34 19.06 31.54 8.06
CA ALA A 34 18.33 32.79 7.90
C ALA A 34 16.85 32.47 7.62
N ASN A 35 15.96 32.86 8.55
CA ASN A 35 14.51 32.54 8.66
C ASN A 35 14.07 31.46 9.66
N GLY A 36 14.93 31.00 10.58
CA GLY A 36 14.48 30.17 11.72
C GLY A 36 14.15 28.72 11.34
N THR A 37 14.74 28.20 10.27
CA THR A 37 14.69 26.79 9.88
C THR A 37 15.75 25.98 10.63
N ASN A 38 15.33 24.89 11.27
CA ASN A 38 16.16 23.99 12.08
C ASN A 38 17.47 23.59 11.36
N GLY A 39 18.60 23.63 12.06
CA GLY A 39 19.89 23.14 11.58
C GLY A 39 19.89 21.64 11.23
N VAL A 40 20.60 21.27 10.17
CA VAL A 40 20.66 19.91 9.61
C VAL A 40 21.91 19.15 10.06
N ILE A 41 21.83 17.83 10.25
CA ILE A 41 23.00 16.96 10.34
C ILE A 41 23.31 16.49 8.92
N GLY A 42 24.34 17.05 8.29
CA GLY A 42 24.85 16.52 7.01
C GLY A 42 25.54 15.17 7.25
N LEU A 43 25.00 14.09 6.71
CA LEU A 43 25.68 12.79 6.63
C LEU A 43 26.36 12.71 5.25
N ASN A 44 27.58 13.25 5.12
CA ASN A 44 28.37 13.01 3.91
C ASN A 44 28.80 11.53 3.89
N GLY A 45 28.12 10.70 3.11
CA GLY A 45 28.59 9.36 2.79
C GLY A 45 29.71 9.44 1.74
N HIS A 46 30.96 9.20 2.14
CA HIS A 46 32.04 8.90 1.19
C HIS A 46 32.30 7.38 1.14
N ASP A 47 32.52 6.90 -0.09
CA ASP A 47 32.97 5.59 -0.57
C ASP A 47 31.99 4.41 -0.48
N GLY A 48 31.37 4.08 -1.63
CA GLY A 48 30.97 2.71 -1.94
C GLY A 48 32.19 1.80 -2.10
N ILE A 49 31.99 0.50 -1.94
CA ILE A 49 33.01 -0.56 -2.06
C ILE A 49 33.89 -0.28 -3.30
N ASP A 50 35.22 -0.17 -3.08
CA ASP A 50 36.30 -0.03 -4.06
C ASP A 50 36.61 1.37 -4.65
N GLY A 51 36.31 2.47 -3.95
CA GLY A 51 37.02 3.75 -4.17
C GLY A 51 36.95 4.32 -5.60
N LYS A 52 35.93 3.95 -6.37
CA LYS A 52 35.60 4.60 -7.64
C LYS A 52 34.62 5.72 -7.37
N PRO A 53 34.85 6.96 -7.88
CA PRO A 53 33.88 8.03 -7.74
C PRO A 53 32.60 7.62 -8.46
N ALA A 54 31.59 7.23 -7.68
CA ALA A 54 30.21 7.34 -8.12
C ALA A 54 29.91 8.83 -8.31
N LYS A 55 29.01 9.17 -9.24
CA LYS A 55 28.45 10.52 -9.32
C LYS A 55 28.02 10.93 -7.89
N ASP A 56 28.48 12.08 -7.40
CA ASP A 56 28.34 12.48 -6.00
C ASP A 56 26.87 12.48 -5.55
N VAL A 57 26.38 11.38 -4.98
CA VAL A 57 25.05 11.31 -4.39
C VAL A 57 25.19 11.67 -2.91
N SER A 58 25.15 12.96 -2.61
CA SER A 58 25.01 13.46 -1.24
C SER A 58 23.56 13.89 -1.02
N ALA A 59 22.98 13.55 0.13
CA ALA A 59 21.61 13.90 0.48
C ALA A 59 21.59 14.53 1.87
N ASP A 60 21.10 15.76 1.96
CA ASP A 60 20.85 16.42 3.24
C ASP A 60 19.57 15.86 3.86
N ILE A 61 19.69 15.18 5.00
CA ILE A 61 18.54 14.66 5.73
C ILE A 61 18.03 15.72 6.71
N LYS A 62 16.75 16.08 6.59
CA LYS A 62 16.10 17.07 7.47
C LYS A 62 14.91 16.44 8.18
N VAL A 63 14.62 16.95 9.38
CA VAL A 63 13.40 16.61 10.12
C VAL A 63 12.46 17.81 10.08
N VAL A 64 11.24 17.59 9.60
CA VAL A 64 10.23 18.64 9.43
C VAL A 64 8.90 18.21 10.04
N ASN A 65 8.02 19.17 10.31
CA ASN A 65 6.61 18.85 10.54
C ASN A 65 5.92 18.66 9.19
N GLY A 66 5.32 17.49 8.95
CA GLY A 66 4.75 17.15 7.64
C GLY A 66 3.35 16.55 7.72
N ARG A 67 2.87 16.08 6.56
CA ARG A 67 1.54 15.46 6.41
C ARG A 67 1.35 14.34 7.44
N PRO A 68 0.15 14.16 8.01
CA PRO A 68 -0.07 13.06 8.93
C PRO A 68 -0.02 11.70 8.22
N GLY A 69 0.00 10.63 9.00
CA GLY A 69 -0.09 9.25 8.48
C GLY A 69 -1.45 8.94 7.87
N VAL A 70 -1.67 7.68 7.48
CA VAL A 70 -2.87 7.24 6.75
C VAL A 70 -4.17 7.40 7.54
N ASP A 71 -4.10 7.36 8.88
CA ASP A 71 -5.23 7.53 9.80
C ASP A 71 -5.35 8.97 10.36
N GLY A 72 -4.53 9.89 9.87
CA GLY A 72 -4.55 11.29 10.28
C GLY A 72 -5.84 12.01 9.90
N LYS A 73 -6.29 12.91 10.78
CA LYS A 73 -7.41 13.82 10.54
C LYS A 73 -6.91 15.16 9.97
N ASP A 74 -7.85 15.96 9.48
CA ASP A 74 -7.56 17.31 9.01
C ASP A 74 -6.96 18.15 10.15
N GLY A 75 -5.76 18.67 9.93
CA GLY A 75 -5.00 19.44 10.91
C GLY A 75 -3.97 18.64 11.72
N ASP A 76 -3.97 17.31 11.63
CA ASP A 76 -2.92 16.49 12.24
C ASP A 76 -1.59 16.66 11.49
N SER A 77 -0.47 16.41 12.17
CA SER A 77 0.86 16.43 11.56
C SER A 77 1.74 15.32 12.14
N LEU A 78 2.66 14.82 11.31
CA LEU A 78 3.67 13.83 11.72
C LEU A 78 5.05 14.44 11.56
N THR A 79 5.96 14.14 12.48
CA THR A 79 7.39 14.40 12.27
C THR A 79 7.88 13.55 11.10
N ARG A 80 8.37 14.21 10.04
CA ARG A 80 8.85 13.57 8.81
C ARG A 80 10.34 13.72 8.68
N ILE A 81 10.98 12.67 8.18
CA ILE A 81 12.34 12.74 7.64
C ILE A 81 12.21 13.03 6.15
N ILE A 82 12.93 14.03 5.66
CA ILE A 82 12.99 14.39 4.24
C ILE A 82 14.44 14.41 3.75
N TYR A 83 14.62 14.27 2.44
CA TYR A 83 15.90 14.51 1.77
C TYR A 83 15.67 15.17 0.40
N GLU A 84 16.69 15.89 -0.09
CA GLU A 84 16.70 16.47 -1.44
C GLU A 84 17.49 15.53 -2.37
N ASP A 85 16.96 15.22 -3.55
CA ASP A 85 17.67 14.40 -4.55
C ASP A 85 18.63 15.24 -5.43
N GLU A 86 19.38 14.58 -6.32
CA GLU A 86 20.31 15.24 -7.25
C GLU A 86 19.65 16.29 -8.18
N GLY A 87 18.33 16.20 -8.34
CA GLY A 87 17.52 17.12 -9.13
C GLY A 87 16.94 18.29 -8.33
N GLY A 88 17.20 18.35 -7.02
CA GLY A 88 16.63 19.35 -6.12
C GLY A 88 15.22 19.03 -5.63
N GLU A 89 14.68 17.84 -5.89
CA GLU A 89 13.33 17.46 -5.46
C GLU A 89 13.36 16.93 -4.02
N THR A 90 12.44 17.43 -3.18
CA THR A 90 12.32 16.98 -1.79
C THR A 90 11.45 15.73 -1.69
N HIS A 91 12.01 14.65 -1.16
CA HIS A 91 11.33 13.40 -0.88
C HIS A 91 11.07 13.24 0.61
N THR A 92 9.93 12.63 0.97
CA THR A 92 9.59 12.28 2.36
C THR A 92 9.77 10.79 2.57
N VAL A 93 10.51 10.41 3.61
CA VAL A 93 10.66 9.01 4.03
C VAL A 93 9.35 8.52 4.66
N ALA A 94 8.85 7.38 4.19
CA ALA A 94 7.65 6.76 4.73
C ALA A 94 7.90 6.10 6.10
N THR A 95 6.87 6.10 6.94
CA THR A 95 6.88 5.51 8.30
C THR A 95 5.82 4.42 8.42
N MET A 96 5.83 3.64 9.51
CA MET A 96 4.77 2.65 9.78
C MET A 96 3.41 3.29 10.11
N ASP A 97 3.33 4.61 10.26
CA ASP A 97 2.06 5.34 10.36
C ASP A 97 1.49 5.74 9.00
N ASP A 98 2.30 5.67 7.93
CA ASP A 98 1.83 5.82 6.56
C ASP A 98 1.17 4.52 6.06
N GLY A 99 0.52 4.60 4.90
CA GLY A 99 -0.25 3.47 4.40
C GLY A 99 -1.06 3.78 3.15
N LEU A 100 -1.95 2.86 2.81
CA LEU A 100 -2.83 2.93 1.66
C LEU A 100 -4.30 3.02 2.09
N VAL A 101 -5.10 3.69 1.26
CA VAL A 101 -6.54 3.85 1.44
C VAL A 101 -7.27 3.17 0.30
N PHE A 102 -8.16 2.24 0.63
CA PHE A 102 -8.98 1.51 -0.32
C PHE A 102 -10.44 1.93 -0.15
N LYS A 103 -11.21 1.94 -1.24
CA LYS A 103 -12.64 2.24 -1.21
C LYS A 103 -13.38 1.32 -2.16
N GLY A 104 -14.42 0.66 -1.67
CA GLY A 104 -15.34 -0.11 -2.49
C GLY A 104 -16.54 0.72 -2.95
N ASP A 105 -17.45 0.09 -3.70
CA ASP A 105 -18.68 0.74 -4.17
C ASP A 105 -19.61 1.15 -3.01
N VAL A 106 -19.57 0.39 -1.91
CA VAL A 106 -20.41 0.59 -0.72
C VAL A 106 -19.53 0.65 0.53
N GLY A 107 -19.95 1.46 1.50
CA GLY A 107 -19.28 1.62 2.79
C GLY A 107 -18.20 2.69 2.79
N ASP A 108 -17.54 2.81 3.94
CA ASP A 108 -16.48 3.79 4.17
C ASP A 108 -15.13 3.34 3.59
N LYS A 109 -14.17 4.26 3.62
CA LYS A 109 -12.78 3.97 3.26
C LYS A 109 -12.19 2.93 4.22
N VAL A 110 -11.33 2.08 3.69
CA VAL A 110 -10.55 1.09 4.42
C VAL A 110 -9.09 1.52 4.39
N THR A 111 -8.52 1.92 5.53
CA THR A 111 -7.10 2.27 5.65
C THR A 111 -6.28 1.05 6.08
N ARG A 112 -5.04 0.96 5.59
CA ARG A 112 -4.04 -0.03 6.01
C ARG A 112 -2.69 0.64 6.13
N LYS A 113 -2.04 0.50 7.27
CA LYS A 113 -0.68 1.01 7.48
C LYS A 113 0.34 0.16 6.71
N LEU A 114 1.55 0.69 6.53
CA LEU A 114 2.67 -0.12 6.03
C LEU A 114 2.88 -1.31 6.99
N ASN A 115 3.24 -2.47 6.42
CA ASN A 115 3.32 -3.77 7.11
C ASN A 115 2.00 -4.36 7.62
N ASP A 116 0.84 -3.74 7.40
CA ASP A 116 -0.45 -4.38 7.66
C ASP A 116 -0.85 -5.36 6.56
N THR A 117 -1.69 -6.33 6.92
CA THR A 117 -2.33 -7.24 5.96
C THR A 117 -3.73 -6.73 5.56
N LEU A 118 -3.95 -6.49 4.26
CA LEU A 118 -5.28 -6.29 3.69
C LEU A 118 -5.95 -7.64 3.38
N ASN A 119 -7.07 -7.92 4.03
CA ASN A 119 -7.87 -9.10 3.73
C ASN A 119 -8.90 -8.78 2.63
N ILE A 120 -8.90 -9.55 1.55
CA ILE A 120 -9.91 -9.53 0.49
C ILE A 120 -10.54 -10.93 0.43
N LYS A 121 -11.79 -11.07 0.85
CA LYS A 121 -12.44 -12.39 1.05
C LYS A 121 -13.75 -12.50 0.28
N GLY A 122 -13.88 -13.54 -0.54
CA GLY A 122 -15.12 -13.90 -1.26
C GLY A 122 -16.02 -14.92 -0.55
N GLY A 123 -15.64 -15.38 0.65
CA GLY A 123 -16.45 -16.26 1.51
C GLY A 123 -16.25 -17.77 1.31
N VAL A 124 -15.92 -18.23 0.10
CA VAL A 124 -15.58 -19.66 -0.15
C VAL A 124 -14.11 -19.91 0.17
N THR A 125 -13.81 -20.95 0.96
CA THR A 125 -12.46 -21.25 1.45
C THR A 125 -11.82 -22.49 0.82
N ALA A 126 -12.62 -23.37 0.22
CA ALA A 126 -12.14 -24.58 -0.45
C ALA A 126 -11.80 -24.27 -1.91
N ALA A 127 -10.51 -24.35 -2.27
CA ALA A 127 -10.03 -23.97 -3.60
C ALA A 127 -10.68 -24.78 -4.73
N ASN A 128 -10.94 -26.07 -4.52
CA ASN A 128 -11.62 -26.95 -5.48
C ASN A 128 -13.12 -26.64 -5.66
N LYS A 129 -13.67 -25.67 -4.94
CA LYS A 129 -15.04 -25.16 -5.10
C LYS A 129 -15.07 -23.78 -5.77
N LEU A 130 -13.92 -23.29 -6.25
CA LEU A 130 -13.80 -22.03 -6.98
C LEU A 130 -13.70 -22.30 -8.47
N THR A 131 -14.12 -21.34 -9.27
CA THR A 131 -13.98 -21.37 -10.73
C THR A 131 -12.84 -20.48 -11.20
N ASP A 132 -12.16 -20.89 -12.26
CA ASP A 132 -11.14 -20.07 -12.91
C ASP A 132 -11.73 -19.16 -13.98
N ASN A 133 -11.03 -18.06 -14.29
CA ASN A 133 -11.26 -17.18 -15.46
C ASN A 133 -12.65 -16.51 -15.58
N ASN A 134 -13.54 -16.66 -14.60
CA ASN A 134 -14.87 -16.04 -14.62
C ASN A 134 -14.91 -14.60 -14.10
N ILE A 135 -13.84 -14.14 -13.45
CA ILE A 135 -13.72 -12.78 -12.91
C ILE A 135 -12.63 -12.02 -13.66
N GLY A 136 -13.03 -11.00 -14.40
CA GLY A 136 -12.13 -10.05 -15.04
C GLY A 136 -11.82 -8.87 -14.11
N VAL A 137 -10.58 -8.42 -14.13
CA VAL A 137 -10.13 -7.21 -13.44
C VAL A 137 -9.54 -6.26 -14.48
N ILE A 138 -10.11 -5.06 -14.61
CA ILE A 138 -9.66 -4.06 -15.59
C ILE A 138 -9.40 -2.72 -14.91
N ASN A 139 -8.46 -1.94 -15.43
CA ASN A 139 -8.32 -0.54 -15.05
C ASN A 139 -9.58 0.24 -15.49
N ASP A 140 -10.20 0.97 -14.57
CA ASP A 140 -11.43 1.73 -14.84
C ASP A 140 -11.17 3.08 -15.56
N GLY A 141 -9.91 3.44 -15.80
CA GLY A 141 -9.49 4.68 -16.44
C GLY A 141 -9.60 5.92 -15.54
N LYS A 142 -9.92 5.73 -14.26
CA LYS A 142 -9.97 6.77 -13.24
C LYS A 142 -8.85 6.49 -12.23
N ASN A 143 -9.21 5.94 -11.08
CA ASN A 143 -8.33 5.69 -9.95
C ASN A 143 -8.63 4.31 -9.33
N GLY A 144 -9.15 3.36 -10.11
CA GLY A 144 -9.63 2.09 -9.59
C GLY A 144 -9.49 0.91 -10.54
N LEU A 145 -9.81 -0.28 -10.01
CA LEU A 145 -9.95 -1.51 -10.76
C LEU A 145 -11.43 -1.90 -10.76
N ALA A 146 -12.01 -2.12 -11.93
CA ALA A 146 -13.35 -2.68 -12.04
C ALA A 146 -13.27 -4.20 -12.09
N ILE A 147 -13.99 -4.85 -11.17
CA ILE A 147 -14.14 -6.30 -11.11
C ILE A 147 -15.45 -6.67 -11.80
N LYS A 148 -15.40 -7.55 -12.79
CA LYS A 148 -16.56 -7.91 -13.63
C LYS A 148 -16.65 -9.40 -13.84
N LEU A 149 -17.87 -9.91 -13.99
CA LEU A 149 -18.09 -11.27 -14.48
C LEU A 149 -17.77 -11.35 -15.97
N ALA A 150 -17.24 -12.48 -16.41
CA ALA A 150 -17.14 -12.83 -17.82
C ALA A 150 -18.54 -12.92 -18.44
N LYS A 151 -18.66 -12.62 -19.75
CA LYS A 151 -19.92 -12.78 -20.48
C LYS A 151 -20.35 -14.24 -20.56
N GLU A 152 -19.37 -15.13 -20.66
CA GLU A 152 -19.52 -16.58 -20.66
C GLU A 152 -18.90 -17.11 -19.38
N LEU A 153 -19.74 -17.71 -18.53
CA LEU A 153 -19.27 -18.34 -17.30
C LEU A 153 -19.02 -19.83 -17.56
N THR A 154 -17.86 -20.32 -17.14
CA THR A 154 -17.45 -21.72 -17.32
C THR A 154 -17.15 -22.39 -15.99
N GLY A 155 -17.33 -23.72 -15.89
CA GLY A 155 -17.07 -24.45 -14.65
C GLY A 155 -18.07 -24.19 -13.52
N ILE A 156 -19.27 -23.70 -13.82
CA ILE A 156 -20.33 -23.44 -12.84
C ILE A 156 -21.25 -24.66 -12.73
N SER A 157 -21.28 -25.34 -11.57
CA SER A 157 -22.16 -26.51 -11.39
C SER A 157 -23.62 -26.14 -11.08
N SER A 158 -23.88 -25.01 -10.43
CA SER A 158 -25.26 -24.60 -10.09
C SER A 158 -25.43 -23.12 -9.75
N ILE A 159 -26.67 -22.64 -9.89
CA ILE A 159 -27.11 -21.32 -9.42
C ILE A 159 -28.25 -21.53 -8.43
N THR A 160 -28.17 -20.89 -7.26
CA THR A 160 -29.20 -20.96 -6.22
C THR A 160 -29.54 -19.55 -5.75
N ASN A 161 -30.83 -19.22 -5.63
CA ASN A 161 -31.26 -17.89 -5.20
C ASN A 161 -30.91 -17.61 -3.72
N THR A 162 -31.27 -18.54 -2.83
CA THR A 162 -30.98 -18.48 -1.39
C THR A 162 -30.67 -19.87 -0.87
N ALA A 163 -30.06 -19.99 0.31
CA ALA A 163 -29.84 -21.30 0.92
C ALA A 163 -31.17 -22.08 1.05
N GLY A 164 -31.25 -23.24 0.40
CA GLY A 164 -32.47 -24.06 0.34
C GLY A 164 -33.57 -23.56 -0.60
N GLY A 165 -33.33 -22.47 -1.34
CA GLY A 165 -34.23 -21.94 -2.37
C GLY A 165 -34.15 -22.70 -3.69
N GLY A 166 -34.83 -22.18 -4.71
CA GLY A 166 -34.79 -22.74 -6.06
C GLY A 166 -33.35 -22.86 -6.58
N LYS A 167 -33.02 -24.03 -7.12
CA LYS A 167 -31.69 -24.38 -7.62
C LYS A 167 -31.78 -24.83 -9.07
N LEU A 168 -30.90 -24.27 -9.90
CA LEU A 168 -30.61 -24.76 -11.24
C LEU A 168 -29.27 -25.48 -11.20
N THR A 169 -29.22 -26.73 -11.65
CA THR A 169 -27.98 -27.51 -11.79
C THR A 169 -27.67 -27.70 -13.26
N LEU A 170 -26.43 -27.41 -13.66
CA LEU A 170 -25.87 -27.75 -14.96
C LEU A 170 -25.16 -29.09 -14.82
N SER A 171 -25.51 -30.07 -15.65
CA SER A 171 -24.85 -31.38 -15.57
C SER A 171 -23.39 -31.29 -16.03
N GLU A 172 -22.51 -32.01 -15.33
CA GLU A 172 -21.08 -32.07 -15.65
C GLU A 172 -20.75 -33.12 -16.71
N THR A 173 -21.61 -34.12 -16.88
CA THR A 173 -21.38 -35.27 -17.78
C THR A 173 -22.37 -35.32 -18.94
N GLU A 174 -23.55 -34.72 -18.76
CA GLU A 174 -24.62 -34.73 -19.74
C GLU A 174 -24.90 -33.31 -20.22
N ASN A 175 -25.37 -33.17 -21.46
CA ASN A 175 -25.84 -31.88 -21.95
C ASN A 175 -27.26 -31.58 -21.44
N SER A 176 -27.43 -31.50 -20.10
CA SER A 176 -28.73 -31.33 -19.47
C SER A 176 -28.74 -30.29 -18.35
N VAL A 177 -29.92 -29.74 -18.11
CA VAL A 177 -30.21 -28.74 -17.08
C VAL A 177 -31.32 -29.28 -16.17
N SER A 178 -31.12 -29.22 -14.85
CA SER A 178 -32.09 -29.71 -13.86
C SER A 178 -32.59 -28.57 -12.97
N VAL A 179 -33.92 -28.49 -12.82
CA VAL A 179 -34.59 -27.61 -11.84
C VAL A 179 -34.72 -28.24 -10.46
N ASN A 180 -34.04 -29.37 -10.21
CA ASN A 180 -34.00 -30.07 -8.93
C ASN A 180 -35.39 -30.32 -8.30
N GLY A 181 -36.36 -30.77 -9.11
CA GLY A 181 -37.74 -31.00 -8.66
C GLY A 181 -38.58 -29.73 -8.47
N GLY A 182 -38.03 -28.55 -8.77
CA GLY A 182 -38.77 -27.31 -8.86
C GLY A 182 -39.78 -27.29 -10.01
N ARG A 183 -40.69 -26.31 -9.98
CA ARG A 183 -41.66 -26.08 -11.06
C ARG A 183 -41.07 -25.14 -12.10
N ILE A 184 -41.27 -25.47 -13.38
CA ILE A 184 -41.14 -24.53 -14.48
C ILE A 184 -42.54 -23.97 -14.72
N THR A 185 -42.71 -22.66 -14.53
CA THR A 185 -44.01 -22.00 -14.70
C THR A 185 -44.06 -21.24 -16.01
N ASN A 186 -45.26 -20.96 -16.51
CA ASN A 186 -45.51 -20.24 -17.77
C ASN A 186 -44.91 -20.97 -18.99
N VAL A 187 -45.01 -22.30 -18.99
CA VAL A 187 -44.78 -23.13 -20.19
C VAL A 187 -46.05 -23.08 -21.04
N GLY A 188 -45.90 -22.81 -22.34
CA GLY A 188 -47.02 -22.80 -23.28
C GLY A 188 -47.54 -24.20 -23.60
N ASP A 189 -48.66 -24.26 -24.32
CA ASP A 189 -49.19 -25.54 -24.81
C ASP A 189 -48.21 -26.19 -25.80
N ALA A 190 -48.02 -27.51 -25.69
CA ALA A 190 -47.19 -28.29 -26.60
C ALA A 190 -47.84 -28.40 -27.99
N THR A 191 -47.05 -28.19 -29.04
CA THR A 191 -47.48 -28.22 -30.46
C THR A 191 -46.59 -29.09 -31.34
N ALA A 192 -45.37 -29.43 -30.89
CA ALA A 192 -44.41 -30.32 -31.56
C ALA A 192 -43.94 -31.44 -30.62
N ASP A 193 -43.43 -32.54 -31.21
CA ASP A 193 -43.01 -33.74 -30.47
C ASP A 193 -41.81 -33.51 -29.53
N THR A 194 -41.11 -32.39 -29.68
CA THR A 194 -39.95 -31.99 -28.83
C THR A 194 -40.32 -30.97 -27.75
N ASP A 195 -41.58 -30.55 -27.67
CA ASP A 195 -42.03 -29.65 -26.63
C ASP A 195 -42.06 -30.36 -25.27
N ALA A 196 -41.87 -29.58 -24.21
CA ALA A 196 -41.82 -30.06 -22.83
C ALA A 196 -43.21 -30.39 -22.27
#